data_AF-A0A9P5SAR0-F1
#
_entry.id   AF-A0A9P5SAR0-F1
#
_cell.length_a   1.000
_cell.length_b   1.000
_cell.length_c   1.000
_cell.angle_alpha   90.00
_cell.angle_beta   90.00
_cell.angle_gamma   90.00
#
_symmetry.space_group_name_H-M   'P 1'
#
loop_
_entity.id
_entity.type
_entity.pdbx_description
1 polymer ?
#
loop_
_entity_poly.entity_id
_entity_poly.type
_entity_poly.pdbx_seq_one_letter_code
_entity_poly.pdbx_strand_id
1 'polypeptide(L)'
;FQANTENCAIRKLYGGEATVLERHRHRYEVNPELVGQFEAKGLSFVGKDETGQRMEIVEIADHPYFVGVQCHPELLTRPLKPSPPFMGLIMAAAGELEKHLASL
;
A
#
# COMPACT_ATOMS: atom_id res chain seq x y z
N PHE A 1 2.12 7.99 3.66
CA PHE A 1 1.22 8.09 2.50
C PHE A 1 1.35 9.46 1.87
N GLN A 2 1.27 9.55 0.53
CA GLN A 2 1.29 10.83 -0.16
C GLN A 2 -0.04 11.59 0.01
N ALA A 3 -0.02 12.91 -0.18
CA ALA A 3 -1.27 13.68 -0.26
C ALA A 3 -2.14 13.18 -1.42
N ASN A 4 -3.47 13.30 -1.29
CA ASN A 4 -4.46 12.87 -2.30
C ASN A 4 -4.53 11.34 -2.53
N THR A 5 -4.05 10.54 -1.58
CA THR A 5 -4.13 9.06 -1.61
C THR A 5 -5.16 8.51 -0.62
N GLU A 6 -6.05 9.35 -0.09
CA GLU A 6 -7.08 8.99 0.90
C GLU A 6 -8.02 7.89 0.39
N ASN A 7 -8.20 7.82 -0.94
CA ASN A 7 -9.07 6.83 -1.57
C ASN A 7 -8.38 5.50 -1.88
N CYS A 8 -7.06 5.39 -1.71
CA CYS A 8 -6.31 4.16 -1.94
C CYS A 8 -6.72 3.06 -0.96
N ALA A 9 -6.86 1.84 -1.46
CA ALA A 9 -7.33 0.71 -0.68
C ALA A 9 -6.43 0.47 0.53
N ILE A 10 -5.10 0.48 0.33
CA ILE A 10 -4.16 0.21 1.41
C ILE A 10 -4.20 1.28 2.50
N ARG A 11 -4.35 2.56 2.15
CA ARG A 11 -4.42 3.64 3.14
C ARG A 11 -5.67 3.54 4.01
N LYS A 12 -6.81 3.22 3.41
CA LYS A 12 -8.05 2.93 4.15
C LYS A 12 -7.89 1.76 5.11
N LEU A 13 -7.25 0.67 4.67
CA LEU A 13 -6.98 -0.50 5.51
C LEU A 13 -6.02 -0.20 6.68
N TYR A 14 -5.13 0.78 6.53
CA TYR A 14 -4.32 1.33 7.64
C TYR A 14 -5.08 2.32 8.54
N GLY A 15 -6.38 2.51 8.34
CA GLY A 15 -7.21 3.41 9.15
C GLY A 15 -7.21 4.87 8.68
N GLY A 16 -6.75 5.15 7.45
CA GLY A 16 -6.72 6.51 6.89
C GLY A 16 -5.53 7.37 7.33
N GLU A 17 -4.66 6.83 8.19
CA GLU A 17 -3.47 7.49 8.72
C GLU A 17 -2.55 8.04 7.61
N ALA A 18 -1.92 9.18 7.87
CA ALA A 18 -0.95 9.77 6.95
C ALA A 18 0.40 9.05 7.00
N THR A 19 0.78 8.52 8.16
CA THR A 19 2.06 7.87 8.41
C THR A 19 1.86 6.53 9.11
N VAL A 20 2.61 5.52 8.69
CA VAL A 20 2.60 4.19 9.28
C VAL A 20 4.04 3.74 9.54
N LEU A 21 4.24 2.94 10.59
CA LEU A 21 5.54 2.41 10.95
C LEU A 21 5.58 0.92 10.63
N GLU A 22 6.41 0.55 9.67
CA GLU A 22 6.61 -0.83 9.20
C GLU A 22 8.10 -1.21 9.26
N ARG A 23 8.40 -2.50 9.11
CA ARG A 23 9.78 -3.00 9.16
C ARG A 23 10.30 -3.32 7.76
N HIS A 24 11.50 -2.86 7.45
CA HIS A 24 12.14 -3.06 6.15
C HIS A 24 13.41 -3.92 6.31
N ARG A 25 13.69 -4.77 5.32
CA ARG A 25 14.93 -5.56 5.26
C ARG A 25 15.31 -5.84 3.81
N HIS A 26 15.68 -4.78 3.11
CA HIS A 26 16.10 -4.84 1.72
C HIS A 26 17.28 -3.86 1.48
N ARG A 27 17.77 -3.80 0.24
CA ARG A 27 18.92 -2.96 -0.15
C ARG A 27 18.70 -2.18 -1.45
N TYR A 28 17.65 -2.50 -2.18
CA TYR A 28 17.43 -2.00 -3.53
C TYR A 28 16.16 -1.15 -3.54
N GLU A 29 16.24 -0.05 -4.26
CA GLU A 29 15.16 0.90 -4.44
C GLU A 29 14.87 1.04 -5.94
N VAL A 30 13.68 1.52 -6.28
CA VAL A 30 13.39 1.94 -7.65
C VAL A 30 14.23 3.16 -8.01
N ASN A 31 14.75 3.22 -9.24
CA ASN A 31 15.41 4.43 -9.75
C ASN A 31 14.37 5.57 -9.85
N PRO A 32 14.57 6.72 -9.16
CA PRO A 32 13.66 7.87 -9.22
C PRO A 32 13.38 8.37 -10.65
N GLU A 33 14.34 8.22 -11.57
CA GLU A 33 14.19 8.61 -12.98
C GLU A 33 13.16 7.78 -13.75
N LEU A 34 12.84 6.57 -13.27
CA LEU A 34 11.86 5.68 -13.89
C LEU A 34 10.45 5.84 -13.32
N VAL A 35 10.30 6.53 -12.17
CA VAL A 35 9.02 6.68 -11.45
C VAL A 35 7.93 7.25 -12.36
N GLY A 36 8.22 8.34 -13.05
CA GLY A 36 7.25 8.96 -13.96
C GLY A 36 6.82 8.05 -15.11
N GLN A 37 7.68 7.12 -15.57
CA GLN A 37 7.34 6.15 -16.61
C GLN A 37 6.37 5.08 -16.11
N PHE A 38 6.47 4.69 -14.84
CA PHE A 38 5.54 3.76 -14.20
C PHE A 38 4.19 4.42 -13.94
N GLU A 39 4.19 5.65 -13.40
CA GLU A 39 2.96 6.41 -13.14
C GLU A 39 2.18 6.68 -14.44
N ALA A 40 2.88 7.03 -15.53
CA ALA A 40 2.26 7.20 -16.85
C ALA A 40 1.60 5.92 -17.40
N LYS A 41 1.97 4.74 -16.88
CA LYS A 41 1.39 3.44 -17.25
C LYS A 41 0.36 2.93 -16.23
N GLY A 42 -0.02 3.75 -15.25
CA GLY A 42 -1.07 3.44 -14.29
C GLY A 42 -0.60 2.79 -12.98
N LEU A 43 0.71 2.59 -12.77
CA LEU A 43 1.24 2.17 -11.48
C LEU A 43 1.46 3.40 -10.60
N SER A 44 0.61 3.60 -9.61
CA SER A 44 0.69 4.74 -8.71
C SER A 44 1.54 4.41 -7.49
N PHE A 45 2.51 5.27 -7.17
CA PHE A 45 3.22 5.20 -5.89
C PHE A 45 2.38 5.91 -4.83
N VAL A 46 1.86 5.21 -3.83
CA VAL A 46 0.95 5.78 -2.82
C VAL A 46 1.64 6.01 -1.48
N GLY A 47 2.74 5.30 -1.24
CA GLY A 47 3.59 5.43 -0.06
C GLY A 47 5.02 5.79 -0.46
N LYS A 48 5.59 6.75 0.27
CA LYS A 48 7.00 7.16 0.18
C LYS A 48 7.60 7.23 1.57
N ASP A 49 8.93 7.18 1.64
CA ASP A 49 9.68 7.45 2.87
C ASP A 49 9.59 8.94 3.28
N GLU A 50 10.15 9.27 4.44
CA GLU A 50 10.14 10.65 4.98
C GLU A 50 10.89 11.65 4.08
N THR A 51 11.86 11.18 3.30
CA THR A 51 12.60 12.02 2.35
C THR A 51 11.84 12.25 1.05
N GLY A 52 10.82 11.43 0.76
CA GLY A 52 10.06 11.44 -0.49
C GLY A 52 10.82 10.86 -1.70
N GLN A 53 12.03 10.33 -1.49
CA GLN A 53 12.87 9.80 -2.56
C GLN A 53 12.62 8.31 -2.82
N ARG A 54 12.23 7.57 -1.79
CA ARG A 54 12.02 6.12 -1.87
C ARG A 54 10.55 5.82 -2.00
N MET A 55 10.25 4.90 -2.91
CA MET A 55 8.88 4.51 -3.21
C MET A 55 8.56 3.21 -2.47
N GLU A 56 7.73 3.30 -1.44
CA GLU A 56 7.53 2.22 -0.48
C GLU A 56 6.30 1.36 -0.79
N ILE A 57 5.24 1.98 -1.33
CA ILE A 57 3.96 1.31 -1.59
C ILE A 57 3.43 1.71 -2.97
N VAL A 58 2.99 0.72 -3.75
CA VAL A 58 2.38 0.89 -5.07
C VAL A 58 0.98 0.32 -5.14
N GLU A 59 0.14 0.93 -5.97
CA GLU A 59 -1.19 0.43 -6.34
C GLU A 59 -1.46 0.56 -7.84
N ILE A 60 -2.41 -0.24 -8.35
CA ILE A 60 -3.03 -0.06 -9.67
C ILE A 60 -4.54 0.09 -9.45
N ALA A 61 -5.12 1.17 -9.97
CA ALA A 61 -6.53 1.51 -9.72
C ALA A 61 -7.53 0.55 -10.37
N ASP A 62 -7.22 0.01 -11.56
CA ASP A 62 -8.11 -0.86 -12.34
C ASP A 62 -7.89 -2.36 -12.02
N HIS A 63 -7.65 -2.68 -10.75
CA HIS A 63 -7.45 -4.06 -10.30
C HIS A 63 -8.09 -4.25 -8.91
N PRO A 64 -8.81 -5.38 -8.65
CA PRO A 64 -9.55 -5.57 -7.40
C PRO A 64 -8.70 -5.38 -6.13
N TYR A 65 -7.46 -5.87 -6.18
CA TYR A 65 -6.46 -5.59 -5.15
C TYR A 65 -5.05 -5.80 -5.71
N PHE A 66 -4.41 -4.73 -6.18
CA PHE A 66 -3.00 -4.73 -6.57
C PHE A 66 -2.25 -3.81 -5.62
N VAL A 67 -1.60 -4.38 -4.62
CA VAL A 67 -0.80 -3.64 -3.64
C VAL A 67 0.59 -4.26 -3.59
N GLY A 68 1.61 -3.46 -3.85
CA GLY A 68 3.01 -3.84 -3.61
C GLY A 68 3.57 -3.02 -2.45
N VAL A 69 4.23 -3.69 -1.51
CA VAL A 69 4.93 -3.04 -0.39
C VAL A 69 6.40 -3.46 -0.40
N GLN A 70 7.29 -2.53 -0.06
CA GLN A 70 8.68 -2.86 0.20
C GLN A 70 8.92 -3.39 1.62
N CYS A 71 8.04 -3.04 2.57
CA CYS A 71 8.15 -3.50 3.95
C CYS A 71 7.82 -5.00 4.09
N HIS A 72 8.03 -5.51 5.30
CA HIS A 72 7.69 -6.87 5.72
C HIS A 72 6.47 -6.87 6.65
N PRO A 73 5.23 -6.82 6.12
CA PRO A 73 4.02 -6.77 6.93
C PRO A 73 3.85 -8.01 7.83
N GLU A 74 4.48 -9.13 7.49
CA GLU A 74 4.51 -10.36 8.29
C GLU A 74 5.19 -10.20 9.65
N LEU A 75 6.07 -9.20 9.81
CA LEU A 75 6.81 -9.02 11.06
C LEU A 75 6.02 -8.27 12.13
N LEU A 76 4.96 -7.55 11.75
CA LEU A 76 4.11 -6.78 12.68
C LEU A 76 2.71 -7.40 12.89
N THR A 77 2.35 -8.42 12.11
CA THR A 77 1.04 -9.08 12.21
C THR A 77 0.85 -9.77 13.57
N ARG A 78 -0.38 -9.72 14.10
CA ARG A 78 -0.78 -10.41 15.35
C ARG A 78 -2.14 -11.10 15.17
N PRO A 79 -2.46 -12.16 15.94
CA PRO A 79 -3.75 -12.86 15.81
C PRO A 79 -4.99 -11.95 15.92
N LEU A 80 -4.96 -10.95 16.79
CA LEU A 80 -6.06 -9.98 16.98
C LEU A 80 -5.89 -8.68 16.17
N LYS A 81 -4.75 -8.51 15.49
CA LYS A 81 -4.44 -7.35 14.68
C LYS A 81 -3.64 -7.81 13.45
N PRO A 82 -4.32 -8.44 12.47
CA PRO A 82 -3.68 -8.86 11.23
C PRO A 82 -3.20 -7.64 10.44
N SER A 83 -2.07 -7.79 9.75
CA SER A 83 -1.50 -6.68 8.98
C SER A 83 -2.40 -6.28 7.80
N PRO A 84 -2.61 -4.97 7.56
CA PRO A 84 -3.51 -4.46 6.52
C PRO A 84 -3.28 -5.01 5.10
N PRO A 85 -2.04 -5.18 4.59
CA PRO A 85 -1.82 -5.76 3.27
C PRO A 85 -2.40 -7.18 3.11
N PHE A 86 -2.28 -8.02 4.15
CA PHE A 86 -2.82 -9.38 4.11
C PHE A 86 -4.33 -9.41 4.28
N MET A 87 -4.87 -8.55 5.14
CA MET A 87 -6.32 -8.44 5.29
C MET A 87 -6.99 -8.04 3.97
N GLY A 88 -6.44 -7.04 3.29
CA GLY A 88 -6.93 -6.61 1.98
C GLY A 88 -6.87 -7.73 0.93
N LEU A 89 -5.77 -8.49 0.90
CA LEU A 89 -5.61 -9.63 -0.01
C LEU A 89 -6.67 -10.72 0.21
N ILE A 90 -6.92 -11.11 1.46
CA ILE A 90 -7.91 -12.15 1.79
C ILE A 90 -9.32 -11.66 1.53
N MET A 91 -9.64 -10.41 1.89
CA MET A 91 -10.95 -9.82 1.60
C MET A 91 -11.21 -9.72 0.09
N ALA A 92 -10.19 -9.38 -0.71
CA ALA A 92 -10.31 -9.35 -2.16
C ALA A 92 -10.56 -10.75 -2.72
N ALA A 93 -9.82 -11.76 -2.25
CA ALA A 93 -10.01 -13.15 -2.65
C ALA A 93 -11.41 -13.69 -2.26
N ALA A 94 -11.99 -13.18 -1.17
CA ALA A 94 -13.34 -13.53 -0.73
C ALA A 94 -14.45 -12.69 -1.40
N GLY A 95 -14.12 -11.67 -2.20
CA GLY A 95 -15.11 -10.77 -2.80
C GLY A 95 -15.75 -9.76 -1.83
N GLU A 96 -15.18 -9.57 -0.64
CA GLU A 96 -15.75 -8.70 0.41
C GLU A 96 -15.02 -7.36 0.55
N LEU A 97 -13.92 -7.15 -0.19
CA LEU A 97 -13.07 -5.97 -0.05
C LEU A 97 -13.83 -4.65 -0.29
N GLU A 98 -14.58 -4.53 -1.39
CA GLU A 98 -15.26 -3.28 -1.72
C GLU A 98 -16.27 -2.86 -0.64
N LYS A 99 -17.05 -3.82 -0.16
CA LYS A 99 -18.01 -3.61 0.93
C LYS A 99 -17.30 -3.18 2.22
N HIS A 100 -16.16 -3.81 2.53
CA HIS A 100 -15.37 -3.43 3.70
C HIS A 100 -14.80 -2.01 3.55
N LEU A 101 -14.19 -1.68 2.40
CA LEU A 101 -13.64 -0.35 2.12
C LEU A 101 -14.70 0.76 2.11
N ALA A 102 -15.95 0.44 1.79
CA ALA A 102 -17.07 1.37 1.87
C ALA A 102 -17.56 1.60 3.32
N SER A 103 -17.21 0.69 4.24
CA SER A 103 -17.55 0.80 5.68
C SER A 103 -16.49 1.52 6.52
N LEU A 104 -15.28 1.69 5.97
CA LEU A 104 -14.16 2.43 6.57
C LEU A 104 -14.25 3.91 6.22
#